data_AF-E6MPC0-F1
#
_entry.id   AF-E6MPC0-F1
#
_cell.length_a   1.000
_cell.length_b   1.000
_cell.length_c   1.000
_cell.angle_alpha   90.00
_cell.angle_beta   90.00
_cell.angle_gamma   90.00
#
_symmetry.space_group_name_H-M   'P 1'
#
loop_
_entity.id
_entity.type
_entity.pdbx_description
1 polymer ?
#
loop_
_entity_poly.entity_id
_entity_poly.type
_entity_poly.pdbx_seq_one_letter_code
_entity_poly.pdbx_strand_id
1 'polypeptide(L)'
;MNLKSCFFILTFVLSLGTFACSSSDIQFQEISKQEFDEAFKQYQTYNLVADTMAVDSATRTQIVNKIKQHYHQWKALIDVSQVGKVHKTGEYMAIVVGITGELFIHLFNKNAQLIPVDSASYYRLPMEYHAYSKDSLWAGEDWWEDAGEPPLNILVRKHEAGKLKTIRVIKDSTLCFPHAWEAKNIEELRRFIFWGADNTLYLMCYRYEKPNRQHRQSSAKDSPCPYVYLKIKINENTNAAASYHE
;
A
#
# COMPACT_ATOMS: atom_id res chain seq x y z
N MET A 1 50.41 34.01 -7.13
CA MET A 1 49.83 32.65 -7.29
C MET A 1 50.05 31.86 -6.01
N ASN A 2 49.05 31.83 -5.10
CA ASN A 2 49.02 30.92 -3.96
C ASN A 2 48.01 29.81 -4.27
N LEU A 3 48.41 28.88 -5.16
CA LEU A 3 47.58 27.75 -5.60
C LEU A 3 47.25 26.76 -4.47
N LYS A 4 47.93 26.87 -3.32
CA LYS A 4 47.75 25.97 -2.18
C LYS A 4 46.55 26.32 -1.28
N SER A 5 46.09 27.58 -1.27
CA SER A 5 44.98 27.99 -0.39
C SER A 5 43.58 27.71 -0.96
N CYS A 6 43.42 27.63 -2.28
CA CYS A 6 42.13 27.26 -2.89
C CYS A 6 41.78 25.78 -2.69
N PHE A 7 42.79 24.91 -2.53
CA PHE A 7 42.58 23.47 -2.35
C PHE A 7 41.99 23.13 -0.97
N PHE A 8 42.35 23.89 0.08
CA PHE A 8 41.84 23.65 1.44
C PHE A 8 40.39 24.09 1.64
N ILE A 9 39.93 25.13 0.93
CA ILE A 9 38.53 25.55 0.99
C ILE A 9 37.65 24.56 0.21
N LEU A 10 38.16 24.04 -0.92
CA LEU A 10 37.43 23.06 -1.73
C LEU A 10 37.27 21.71 -1.00
N THR A 11 38.29 21.22 -0.29
CA THR A 11 38.16 20.01 0.52
C THR A 11 37.28 20.21 1.76
N PHE A 12 37.26 21.41 2.37
CA PHE A 12 36.40 21.68 3.53
C PHE A 12 34.91 21.79 3.14
N VAL A 13 34.60 22.39 1.98
CA VAL A 13 33.23 22.43 1.43
C VAL A 13 32.76 21.04 0.98
N LEU A 14 33.67 20.22 0.43
CA LEU A 14 33.36 18.82 0.09
C LEU A 14 33.21 17.91 1.32
N SER A 15 33.85 18.22 2.47
CA SER A 15 33.66 17.47 3.72
C SER A 15 32.43 17.88 4.53
N LEU A 16 31.85 19.05 4.26
CA LEU A 16 30.57 19.49 4.84
C LEU A 16 29.35 19.00 4.03
N GLY A 17 29.58 18.40 2.85
CA GLY A 17 28.55 17.85 1.97
C GLY A 17 28.19 16.38 2.21
N THR A 18 28.73 15.74 3.26
CA THR A 18 28.53 14.30 3.54
C THR A 18 27.78 14.02 4.84
N PHE A 19 27.01 14.97 5.36
CA PHE A 19 26.10 14.76 6.49
C PHE A 19 24.69 15.26 6.19
N ALA A 20 23.98 14.52 5.34
CA ALA A 20 22.53 14.25 5.43
C ALA A 20 22.12 13.27 4.32
N CYS A 21 22.78 12.11 4.28
CA CYS A 21 22.18 10.92 3.66
C CYS A 21 21.47 10.15 4.78
N SER A 22 20.41 10.74 5.33
CA SER A 22 19.50 10.06 6.25
C SER A 22 18.19 9.83 5.52
N SER A 23 17.80 8.56 5.51
CA SER A 23 16.47 8.02 5.25
C SER A 23 15.34 9.06 5.22
N SER A 24 14.54 9.02 4.17
CA SER A 24 13.25 9.70 4.05
C SER A 24 12.51 9.79 5.39
N ASP A 25 12.36 11.02 5.92
CA ASP A 25 11.56 11.35 7.11
C ASP A 25 10.09 10.98 6.88
N ILE A 26 9.77 9.70 7.05
CA ILE A 26 8.39 9.26 7.22
C ILE A 26 8.06 9.58 8.68
N GLN A 27 7.41 10.72 8.90
CA GLN A 27 6.88 11.05 10.22
C GLN A 27 5.58 10.30 10.42
N PHE A 28 5.66 9.18 11.12
CA PHE A 28 4.48 8.54 11.71
C PHE A 28 3.98 9.44 12.83
N GLN A 29 2.79 10.02 12.63
CA GLN A 29 2.12 10.74 13.69
C GLN A 29 0.99 9.88 14.23
N GLU A 30 1.11 9.44 15.48
CA GLU A 30 -0.01 8.84 16.19
C GLU A 30 -1.06 9.91 16.48
N ILE A 31 -2.32 9.54 16.27
CA ILE A 31 -3.49 10.39 16.43
C ILE A 31 -4.54 9.70 17.28
N SER A 32 -5.46 10.49 17.82
CA SER A 32 -6.60 9.92 18.54
C SER A 32 -7.53 9.16 17.59
N LYS A 33 -8.24 8.15 18.13
CA LYS A 33 -9.33 7.48 17.42
C LYS A 33 -10.38 8.47 16.91
N GLN A 34 -10.69 9.50 17.69
CA GLN A 34 -11.66 10.53 17.31
C GLN A 34 -11.21 11.28 16.05
N GLU A 35 -9.95 11.71 15.99
CA GLU A 35 -9.40 12.37 14.80
C GLU A 35 -9.42 11.45 13.58
N PHE A 36 -9.07 10.17 13.76
CA PHE A 36 -9.13 9.17 12.70
C PHE A 36 -10.56 8.97 12.17
N ASP A 37 -11.53 8.81 13.08
CA ASP A 37 -12.94 8.63 12.72
C ASP A 37 -13.51 9.88 12.00
N GLU A 38 -13.13 11.09 12.41
CA GLU A 38 -13.52 12.32 11.70
C GLU A 38 -12.92 12.39 10.31
N ALA A 39 -11.64 12.01 10.15
CA ALA A 39 -11.02 11.91 8.82
C ALA A 39 -11.72 10.86 7.96
N PHE A 40 -12.08 9.70 8.54
CA PHE A 40 -12.75 8.63 7.82
C PHE A 40 -14.14 9.07 7.31
N LYS A 41 -14.90 9.89 8.02
CA LYS A 41 -16.19 10.42 7.50
C LYS A 41 -16.05 11.12 6.15
N GLN A 42 -14.86 11.63 5.83
CA GLN A 42 -14.56 12.32 4.57
C GLN A 42 -13.73 11.47 3.60
N TYR A 43 -13.47 10.19 3.89
CA TYR A 43 -12.53 9.38 3.09
C TYR A 43 -12.94 9.34 1.60
N GLN A 44 -14.24 9.26 1.29
CA GLN A 44 -14.75 9.22 -0.09
C GLN A 44 -14.48 10.50 -0.88
N THR A 45 -14.21 11.62 -0.20
CA THR A 45 -13.78 12.87 -0.83
C THR A 45 -12.43 12.69 -1.52
N TYR A 46 -11.53 11.90 -0.91
CA TYR A 46 -10.13 11.76 -1.35
C TYR A 46 -9.83 10.39 -1.97
N ASN A 47 -10.62 9.37 -1.66
CA ASN A 47 -10.40 8.02 -2.19
C ASN A 47 -11.24 7.75 -3.44
N LEU A 48 -10.70 6.92 -4.34
CA LEU A 48 -11.42 6.37 -5.46
C LEU A 48 -12.32 5.24 -4.98
N VAL A 49 -13.60 5.35 -5.34
CA VAL A 49 -14.60 4.28 -5.22
C VAL A 49 -15.09 4.00 -6.62
N ALA A 50 -14.98 2.75 -7.06
CA ALA A 50 -15.39 2.36 -8.40
C ALA A 50 -16.91 2.15 -8.46
N ASP A 51 -17.53 2.62 -9.55
CA ASP A 51 -18.96 2.41 -9.80
C ASP A 51 -19.18 1.00 -10.34
N THR A 52 -19.76 0.14 -9.50
CA THR A 52 -20.03 -1.27 -9.84
C THR A 52 -21.19 -1.45 -10.81
N MET A 53 -22.03 -0.44 -11.00
CA MET A 53 -23.17 -0.46 -11.93
C MET A 53 -22.77 -0.01 -13.34
N ALA A 54 -21.66 0.71 -13.47
CA ALA A 54 -21.14 1.21 -14.75
C ALA A 54 -20.29 0.18 -15.54
N VAL A 55 -20.39 -1.12 -15.21
CA VAL A 55 -19.66 -2.20 -15.88
C VAL A 55 -20.64 -3.21 -16.45
N ASP A 56 -20.63 -3.35 -17.78
CA ASP A 56 -21.45 -4.34 -18.47
C ASP A 56 -21.01 -5.78 -18.15
N SER A 57 -21.90 -6.73 -18.42
CA SER A 57 -21.69 -8.14 -18.10
C SER A 57 -20.47 -8.75 -18.83
N ALA A 58 -20.24 -8.39 -20.09
CA ALA A 58 -19.16 -8.95 -20.89
C ALA A 58 -17.79 -8.49 -20.37
N THR A 59 -17.64 -7.20 -20.09
CA THR A 59 -16.46 -6.60 -19.49
C THR A 59 -16.21 -7.20 -18.10
N ARG A 60 -17.25 -7.36 -17.28
CA ARG A 60 -17.16 -8.00 -15.96
C ARG A 60 -16.62 -9.43 -16.09
N THR A 61 -17.21 -10.26 -16.94
CA THR A 61 -16.75 -11.64 -17.18
C THR A 61 -15.30 -11.67 -17.69
N GLN A 62 -14.92 -10.75 -18.59
CA GLN A 62 -13.55 -10.65 -19.08
C GLN A 62 -12.55 -10.36 -17.95
N ILE A 63 -12.85 -9.39 -17.09
CA ILE A 63 -11.99 -9.02 -15.95
C ILE A 63 -11.88 -10.19 -14.96
N VAL A 64 -13.01 -10.81 -14.60
CA VAL A 64 -13.02 -11.98 -13.69
C VAL A 64 -12.17 -13.12 -14.24
N ASN A 65 -12.31 -13.44 -15.53
CA ASN A 65 -11.52 -14.50 -16.17
C ASN A 65 -10.03 -14.17 -16.18
N LYS A 66 -9.64 -12.92 -16.45
CA LYS A 66 -8.23 -12.48 -16.42
C LYS A 66 -7.63 -12.60 -15.03
N ILE A 67 -8.37 -12.21 -13.99
CA ILE A 67 -7.95 -12.40 -12.59
C ILE A 67 -7.73 -13.87 -12.35
N LYS A 68 -8.74 -14.73 -12.56
CA LYS A 68 -8.61 -16.17 -12.31
C LYS A 68 -7.46 -16.81 -13.08
N GLN A 69 -7.22 -16.41 -14.33
CA GLN A 69 -6.08 -16.89 -15.13
C GLN A 69 -4.72 -16.49 -14.54
N HIS A 70 -4.60 -15.28 -13.98
CA HIS A 70 -3.37 -14.81 -13.34
C HIS A 70 -2.95 -15.68 -12.15
N TYR A 71 -3.92 -16.29 -11.45
CA TYR A 71 -3.66 -17.14 -10.28
C TYR A 71 -3.44 -18.63 -10.63
N HIS A 72 -3.41 -18.99 -11.92
CA HIS A 72 -3.04 -20.32 -12.41
C HIS A 72 -3.69 -21.50 -11.65
N GLN A 73 -2.91 -22.27 -10.89
CA GLN A 73 -3.37 -23.43 -10.13
C GLN A 73 -4.34 -23.07 -9.00
N TRP A 74 -4.28 -21.84 -8.50
CA TRP A 74 -5.11 -21.34 -7.41
C TRP A 74 -6.42 -20.71 -7.87
N LYS A 75 -6.68 -20.64 -9.18
CA LYS A 75 -7.86 -19.98 -9.77
C LYS A 75 -9.22 -20.38 -9.18
N ALA A 76 -9.32 -21.60 -8.62
CA ALA A 76 -10.55 -22.12 -8.03
C ALA A 76 -10.79 -21.58 -6.61
N LEU A 77 -9.74 -21.10 -5.94
CA LEU A 77 -9.78 -20.52 -4.59
C LEU A 77 -9.92 -19.00 -4.62
N ILE A 78 -9.78 -18.38 -5.80
CA ILE A 78 -9.89 -16.94 -5.99
C ILE A 78 -11.32 -16.59 -6.39
N ASP A 79 -11.89 -15.61 -5.70
CA ASP A 79 -13.18 -15.02 -6.06
C ASP A 79 -13.06 -13.53 -6.37
N VAL A 80 -14.05 -12.98 -7.07
CA VAL A 80 -14.13 -11.56 -7.40
C VAL A 80 -15.44 -11.02 -6.86
N SER A 81 -15.35 -10.35 -5.72
CA SER A 81 -16.51 -9.79 -5.02
C SER A 81 -17.18 -8.68 -5.84
N GLN A 82 -16.39 -7.79 -6.44
CA GLN A 82 -16.91 -6.65 -7.18
C GLN A 82 -16.00 -6.28 -8.35
N VAL A 83 -16.61 -5.75 -9.41
CA VAL A 83 -15.91 -5.06 -10.51
C VAL A 83 -16.63 -3.74 -10.72
N GLY A 84 -15.88 -2.65 -10.79
CA GLY A 84 -16.42 -1.32 -11.00
C GLY A 84 -15.57 -0.48 -11.95
N LYS A 85 -16.17 0.58 -12.48
CA LYS A 85 -15.50 1.55 -13.34
C LYS A 85 -15.11 2.80 -12.55
N VAL A 86 -13.89 3.25 -12.74
CA VAL A 86 -13.38 4.50 -12.16
C VAL A 86 -13.81 5.66 -13.06
N HIS A 87 -14.74 6.49 -12.58
CA HIS A 87 -15.31 7.55 -13.41
C HIS A 87 -14.26 8.54 -13.94
N LYS A 88 -13.31 8.94 -13.08
CA LYS A 88 -12.26 9.93 -13.42
C LYS A 88 -11.32 9.44 -14.53
N THR A 89 -10.92 8.19 -14.50
CA THR A 89 -9.90 7.64 -15.43
C THR A 89 -10.49 6.77 -16.54
N GLY A 90 -11.71 6.26 -16.37
CA GLY A 90 -12.35 5.28 -17.26
C GLY A 90 -11.80 3.86 -17.11
N GLU A 91 -10.90 3.64 -16.15
CA GLU A 91 -10.29 2.36 -15.81
C GLU A 91 -11.25 1.48 -15.00
N TYR A 92 -10.87 0.23 -14.76
CA TYR A 92 -11.65 -0.68 -13.93
C TYR A 92 -10.89 -1.08 -12.68
N MET A 93 -11.61 -1.25 -11.59
CA MET A 93 -11.10 -1.83 -10.35
C MET A 93 -11.89 -3.10 -10.05
N ALA A 94 -11.21 -4.13 -9.59
CA ALA A 94 -11.84 -5.35 -9.12
C ALA A 94 -11.45 -5.61 -7.66
N ILE A 95 -12.44 -5.87 -6.81
CA ILE A 95 -12.24 -6.35 -5.44
C ILE A 95 -12.15 -7.88 -5.52
N VAL A 96 -10.98 -8.41 -5.18
CA VAL A 96 -10.65 -9.83 -5.25
C VAL A 96 -10.60 -10.39 -3.84
N VAL A 97 -11.14 -11.59 -3.68
CA VAL A 97 -11.04 -12.40 -2.48
C VAL A 97 -9.98 -13.45 -2.74
N GLY A 98 -8.88 -13.39 -1.99
CA GLY A 98 -7.78 -14.34 -2.14
C GLY A 98 -7.98 -15.65 -1.37
N ILE A 99 -6.91 -16.44 -1.32
CA ILE A 99 -6.96 -17.84 -0.86
C ILE A 99 -7.32 -17.94 0.63
N THR A 100 -6.85 -16.97 1.41
CA THR A 100 -7.08 -16.88 2.85
C THR A 100 -8.33 -16.07 3.21
N GLY A 101 -9.11 -15.64 2.21
CA GLY A 101 -10.28 -14.78 2.37
C GLY A 101 -9.96 -13.28 2.43
N GLU A 102 -8.69 -12.93 2.22
CA GLU A 102 -8.19 -11.57 2.21
C GLU A 102 -8.78 -10.76 1.05
N LEU A 103 -9.12 -9.50 1.34
CA LEU A 103 -9.63 -8.57 0.35
C LEU A 103 -8.52 -7.68 -0.19
N PHE A 104 -8.34 -7.70 -1.50
CA PHE A 104 -7.45 -6.76 -2.19
C PHE A 104 -8.03 -6.30 -3.52
N ILE A 105 -7.36 -5.34 -4.15
CA ILE A 105 -7.89 -4.66 -5.32
C ILE A 105 -6.92 -4.76 -6.49
N HIS A 106 -7.42 -5.19 -7.65
CA HIS A 106 -6.70 -5.14 -8.92
C HIS A 106 -7.17 -3.96 -9.77
N LEU A 107 -6.24 -3.29 -10.46
CA LEU A 107 -6.52 -2.19 -11.38
C LEU A 107 -6.32 -2.62 -12.83
N PHE A 108 -7.26 -2.25 -13.70
CA PHE A 108 -7.26 -2.58 -15.12
C PHE A 108 -7.42 -1.32 -15.95
N ASN A 109 -6.72 -1.24 -17.07
CA ASN A 109 -6.83 -0.12 -17.99
C ASN A 109 -8.21 -0.11 -18.70
N LYS A 110 -8.45 0.92 -19.52
CA LYS A 110 -9.70 1.08 -20.30
C LYS A 110 -10.03 -0.10 -21.22
N ASN A 111 -9.03 -0.91 -21.60
CA ASN A 111 -9.16 -2.11 -22.42
C ASN A 111 -9.28 -3.39 -21.57
N ALA A 112 -9.60 -3.24 -20.28
CA ALA A 112 -9.71 -4.31 -19.30
C ALA A 112 -8.43 -5.16 -19.15
N GLN A 113 -7.25 -4.62 -19.48
CA GLN A 113 -5.97 -5.30 -19.24
C GLN A 113 -5.43 -4.90 -17.88
N LEU A 114 -4.86 -5.86 -17.17
CA LEU A 114 -4.27 -5.62 -15.86
C LEU A 114 -3.14 -4.58 -15.97
N ILE A 115 -3.17 -3.58 -15.10
CA ILE A 115 -2.13 -2.55 -15.05
C ILE A 115 -0.90 -3.12 -14.33
N PRO A 116 0.28 -3.13 -14.97
CA PRO A 116 1.48 -3.69 -14.37
C PRO A 116 2.02 -2.82 -13.23
N VAL A 117 2.76 -3.45 -12.33
CA VAL A 117 3.50 -2.80 -11.23
C VAL A 117 5.00 -2.91 -11.51
N ASP A 118 5.79 -1.93 -11.08
CA ASP A 118 7.23 -1.86 -11.36
C ASP A 118 8.09 -2.89 -10.60
N SER A 119 7.64 -3.32 -9.43
CA SER A 119 8.33 -4.29 -8.57
C SER A 119 7.51 -5.58 -8.39
N ALA A 120 7.10 -6.22 -9.48
CA ALA A 120 6.54 -7.56 -9.40
C ALA A 120 7.69 -8.56 -9.27
N SER A 121 8.09 -8.94 -8.06
CA SER A 121 8.87 -10.16 -7.92
C SER A 121 7.99 -11.32 -8.37
N TYR A 122 8.48 -12.09 -9.35
CA TYR A 122 7.92 -13.38 -9.75
C TYR A 122 7.54 -14.14 -8.47
N TYR A 123 6.30 -14.63 -8.37
CA TYR A 123 5.69 -15.33 -7.22
C TYR A 123 5.03 -14.50 -6.10
N ARG A 124 5.10 -13.17 -6.09
CA ARG A 124 4.26 -12.37 -5.14
C ARG A 124 2.88 -12.12 -5.72
N LEU A 125 1.87 -12.00 -4.86
CA LEU A 125 0.58 -11.38 -5.17
C LEU A 125 0.80 -9.86 -5.19
N PRO A 126 1.19 -9.20 -6.31
CA PRO A 126 1.81 -7.87 -6.25
C PRO A 126 0.78 -6.74 -6.06
N MET A 127 -0.46 -7.09 -5.71
CA MET A 127 -1.64 -6.24 -5.92
C MET A 127 -2.56 -6.21 -4.70
N GLU A 128 -1.98 -6.34 -3.51
CA GLU A 128 -2.66 -6.07 -2.24
C GLU A 128 -2.77 -4.58 -1.96
N TYR A 129 -3.48 -3.89 -2.83
CA TYR A 129 -3.81 -2.48 -2.62
C TYR A 129 -5.10 -2.38 -1.83
N HIS A 130 -5.08 -1.51 -0.83
CA HIS A 130 -6.19 -1.33 0.09
C HIS A 130 -6.74 0.09 0.02
N ALA A 131 -5.92 1.09 -0.33
CA ALA A 131 -6.33 2.49 -0.46
C ALA A 131 -5.88 3.14 -1.78
N TYR A 132 -6.81 3.87 -2.39
CA TYR A 132 -6.68 4.46 -3.72
C TYR A 132 -7.07 5.93 -3.65
N SER A 133 -6.18 6.85 -3.93
CA SER A 133 -6.47 8.28 -3.92
C SER A 133 -6.99 8.74 -5.28
N LYS A 134 -7.83 9.78 -5.29
CA LYS A 134 -8.26 10.46 -6.51
C LYS A 134 -7.10 11.16 -7.23
N ASP A 135 -5.99 11.38 -6.55
CA ASP A 135 -4.78 12.02 -7.07
C ASP A 135 -3.76 11.01 -7.60
N SER A 136 -4.24 9.80 -7.89
CA SER A 136 -3.40 8.75 -8.45
C SER A 136 -2.27 8.36 -7.48
N LEU A 137 -2.62 8.09 -6.22
CA LEU A 137 -1.76 7.39 -5.27
C LEU A 137 -2.42 6.10 -4.78
N TRP A 138 -1.63 5.05 -4.67
CA TRP A 138 -2.04 3.73 -4.24
C TRP A 138 -1.25 3.35 -3.01
N ALA A 139 -1.90 2.80 -2.00
CA ALA A 139 -1.23 2.24 -0.83
C ALA A 139 -1.76 0.82 -0.55
N GLY A 140 -0.83 -0.08 -0.24
CA GLY A 140 -1.10 -1.49 -0.06
C GLY A 140 -0.03 -2.17 0.77
N GLU A 141 -0.38 -3.22 1.49
CA GLU A 141 0.59 -4.00 2.25
C GLU A 141 1.46 -4.84 1.32
N ASP A 142 2.76 -4.95 1.61
CA ASP A 142 3.66 -5.93 0.99
C ASP A 142 3.70 -7.17 1.88
N TRP A 143 2.67 -8.01 1.73
CA TRP A 143 2.46 -9.20 2.54
C TRP A 143 2.81 -10.51 1.80
N TRP A 144 3.01 -11.58 2.57
CA TRP A 144 3.20 -12.95 2.09
C TRP A 144 2.54 -13.98 3.03
N GLU A 145 1.83 -14.97 2.44
CA GLU A 145 1.14 -16.09 3.09
C GLU A 145 1.93 -16.81 4.21
N ASP A 146 3.26 -16.86 4.11
CA ASP A 146 4.12 -17.55 5.08
C ASP A 146 4.65 -16.66 6.23
N ALA A 147 4.30 -15.36 6.26
CA ALA A 147 4.96 -14.37 7.11
C ALA A 147 4.42 -14.27 8.56
N GLY A 148 3.29 -14.92 8.89
CA GLY A 148 2.62 -14.72 10.18
C GLY A 148 2.12 -13.28 10.32
N GLU A 149 2.40 -12.62 11.45
CA GLU A 149 2.23 -11.17 11.64
C GLU A 149 3.56 -10.46 11.32
N PRO A 150 3.80 -10.04 10.06
CA PRO A 150 4.99 -9.27 9.72
C PRO A 150 4.87 -7.84 10.27
N PRO A 151 6.01 -7.19 10.57
CA PRO A 151 5.98 -5.77 10.84
C PRO A 151 5.45 -4.97 9.64
N LEU A 152 4.88 -3.80 9.93
CA LEU A 152 4.24 -2.92 8.97
C LEU A 152 5.17 -2.64 7.78
N ASN A 153 4.69 -2.96 6.58
CA ASN A 153 5.38 -2.71 5.32
C ASN A 153 4.36 -2.31 4.24
N ILE A 154 4.14 -1.02 4.06
CA ILE A 154 3.18 -0.48 3.07
C ILE A 154 3.95 0.07 1.86
N LEU A 155 3.57 -0.36 0.67
CA LEU A 155 4.04 0.18 -0.59
C LEU A 155 3.12 1.31 -1.02
N VAL A 156 3.70 2.48 -1.29
CA VAL A 156 3.00 3.60 -1.91
C VAL A 156 3.43 3.72 -3.36
N ARG A 157 2.46 3.64 -4.27
CA ARG A 157 2.67 3.69 -5.72
C ARG A 157 1.92 4.84 -6.35
N LYS A 158 2.46 5.36 -7.46
CA LYS A 158 1.83 6.34 -8.33
C LYS A 158 1.47 5.67 -9.65
N HIS A 159 0.25 5.89 -10.12
CA HIS A 159 -0.17 5.47 -11.46
C HIS A 159 0.22 6.55 -12.43
N GLU A 160 1.23 6.24 -13.23
CA GLU A 160 1.77 7.11 -14.24
C GLU A 160 2.12 6.28 -15.47
N ALA A 161 1.84 6.83 -16.66
CA ALA A 161 2.14 6.16 -17.94
C ALA A 161 1.61 4.72 -18.04
N GLY A 162 0.43 4.43 -17.49
CA GLY A 162 -0.22 3.12 -17.57
C GLY A 162 0.44 2.01 -16.74
N LYS A 163 1.23 2.37 -15.73
CA LYS A 163 1.85 1.46 -14.76
C LYS A 163 1.78 2.03 -13.35
N LEU A 164 1.80 1.15 -12.35
CA LEU A 164 1.92 1.54 -10.94
C LEU A 164 3.41 1.51 -10.55
N LYS A 165 3.98 2.69 -10.34
CA LYS A 165 5.38 2.87 -9.94
C LYS A 165 5.49 3.10 -8.45
N THR A 166 6.33 2.34 -7.77
CA THR A 166 6.62 2.51 -6.34
C THR A 166 7.38 3.81 -6.14
N ILE A 167 6.81 4.71 -5.35
CA ILE A 167 7.40 6.03 -5.04
C ILE A 167 7.88 6.11 -3.58
N ARG A 168 7.37 5.23 -2.70
CA ARG A 168 7.73 5.20 -1.30
C ARG A 168 7.42 3.83 -0.69
N VAL A 169 8.22 3.45 0.30
CA VAL A 169 7.98 2.27 1.13
C VAL A 169 7.92 2.73 2.58
N ILE A 170 6.82 2.45 3.27
CA ILE A 170 6.56 2.80 4.67
C ILE A 170 6.82 1.55 5.50
N LYS A 171 7.80 1.61 6.39
CA LYS A 171 8.16 0.50 7.27
C LYS A 171 8.20 0.95 8.71
N ASP A 172 7.65 0.13 9.61
CA ASP A 172 7.81 0.29 11.05
C ASP A 172 7.87 -1.09 11.71
N SER A 173 8.98 -1.37 12.39
CA SER A 173 9.22 -2.67 13.04
C SER A 173 8.42 -2.89 14.33
N THR A 174 7.76 -1.84 14.82
CA THR A 174 6.99 -1.81 16.07
C THR A 174 5.48 -1.80 15.83
N LEU A 175 5.07 -1.89 14.57
CA LEU A 175 3.66 -1.89 14.15
C LEU A 175 3.37 -3.10 13.27
N CYS A 176 2.12 -3.54 13.25
CA CYS A 176 1.60 -4.53 12.31
C CYS A 176 0.35 -3.97 11.64
N PHE A 177 0.18 -4.19 10.34
CA PHE A 177 -1.08 -3.90 9.67
C PHE A 177 -2.11 -4.96 10.07
N PRO A 178 -3.40 -4.61 10.26
CA PRO A 178 -4.43 -5.60 10.51
C PRO A 178 -4.60 -6.48 9.28
N HIS A 179 -4.65 -7.79 9.47
CA HIS A 179 -4.74 -8.72 8.36
C HIS A 179 -5.99 -8.42 7.51
N ALA A 180 -5.80 -8.33 6.19
CA ALA A 180 -6.91 -8.00 5.28
C ALA A 180 -8.05 -9.04 5.29
N TRP A 181 -7.83 -10.27 5.76
CA TRP A 181 -8.88 -11.27 5.99
C TRP A 181 -9.77 -10.99 7.22
N GLU A 182 -9.35 -10.09 8.12
CA GLU A 182 -10.18 -9.67 9.26
C GLU A 182 -11.33 -8.76 8.81
N ALA A 183 -11.18 -8.11 7.66
CA ALA A 183 -12.22 -7.30 7.05
C ALA A 183 -13.28 -8.18 6.38
N LYS A 184 -14.53 -8.11 6.87
CA LYS A 184 -15.65 -8.88 6.33
C LYS A 184 -16.18 -8.33 5.01
N ASN A 185 -15.80 -7.10 4.67
CA ASN A 185 -16.21 -6.41 3.46
C ASN A 185 -15.22 -5.27 3.13
N ILE A 186 -15.40 -4.68 1.94
CA ILE A 186 -14.50 -3.63 1.45
C ILE A 186 -14.54 -2.34 2.28
N GLU A 187 -15.67 -2.01 2.92
CA GLU A 187 -15.77 -0.81 3.75
C GLU A 187 -15.01 -0.98 5.07
N GLU A 188 -14.97 -2.21 5.61
CA GLU A 188 -14.12 -2.55 6.75
C GLU A 188 -12.64 -2.47 6.38
N LEU A 189 -12.23 -3.00 5.23
CA LEU A 189 -10.85 -2.89 4.75
C LEU A 189 -10.42 -1.42 4.58
N ARG A 190 -11.30 -0.57 4.06
CA ARG A 190 -11.04 0.89 3.93
C ARG A 190 -10.87 1.59 5.27
N ARG A 191 -11.33 1.02 6.38
CA ARG A 191 -11.03 1.55 7.71
C ARG A 191 -9.62 1.22 8.17
N PHE A 192 -8.97 0.21 7.59
CA PHE A 192 -7.61 -0.14 7.97
C PHE A 192 -6.62 0.86 7.35
N ILE A 193 -6.93 1.37 6.16
CA ILE A 193 -6.09 2.30 5.41
C ILE A 193 -6.93 3.13 4.44
N PHE A 194 -6.73 4.45 4.44
CA PHE A 194 -7.39 5.36 3.50
C PHE A 194 -6.62 6.67 3.32
N TRP A 195 -6.85 7.33 2.19
CA TRP A 195 -6.33 8.67 1.92
C TRP A 195 -7.22 9.77 2.51
N GLY A 196 -6.63 10.81 3.07
CA GLY A 196 -7.29 12.05 3.41
C GLY A 196 -6.74 13.23 2.61
N ALA A 197 -7.02 14.45 3.08
CA ALA A 197 -6.55 15.68 2.46
C ALA A 197 -5.02 15.73 2.31
N ASP A 198 -4.57 16.43 1.28
CA ASP A 198 -3.18 16.75 1.00
C ASP A 198 -2.24 15.52 1.02
N ASN A 199 -2.62 14.42 0.38
CA ASN A 199 -1.82 13.17 0.35
C ASN A 199 -1.48 12.62 1.74
N THR A 200 -2.37 12.78 2.71
CA THR A 200 -2.22 12.18 4.04
C THR A 200 -2.78 10.76 4.01
N LEU A 201 -1.96 9.77 4.33
CA LEU A 201 -2.39 8.38 4.49
C LEU A 201 -2.74 8.14 5.96
N TYR A 202 -3.95 7.65 6.22
CA TYR A 202 -4.40 7.23 7.54
C TYR A 202 -4.30 5.72 7.64
N LEU A 203 -3.73 5.22 8.75
CA LEU A 203 -3.57 3.79 9.03
C LEU A 203 -4.13 3.46 10.41
N MET A 204 -4.81 2.33 10.49
CA MET A 204 -5.09 1.63 11.74
C MET A 204 -4.12 0.46 11.83
N CYS A 205 -3.38 0.34 12.93
CA CYS A 205 -2.36 -0.69 13.12
C CYS A 205 -2.45 -1.30 14.52
N TYR A 206 -1.82 -2.45 14.72
CA TYR A 206 -1.50 -2.98 16.05
C TYR A 206 -0.08 -2.60 16.44
N ARG A 207 0.20 -2.52 17.75
CA ARG A 207 1.60 -2.54 18.23
C ARG A 207 2.14 -3.95 18.04
N TYR A 208 3.27 -4.06 17.38
CA TYR A 208 3.91 -5.35 17.13
C TYR A 208 4.61 -5.83 18.39
N GLU A 209 4.06 -6.87 19.01
CA GLU A 209 4.74 -7.61 20.06
C GLU A 209 5.55 -8.73 19.43
N LYS A 210 6.88 -8.59 19.41
CA LYS A 210 7.76 -9.58 18.80
C LYS A 210 7.53 -10.94 19.48
N PRO A 211 7.13 -12.00 18.76
CA PRO A 211 6.87 -13.29 19.37
C PRO A 211 8.14 -13.84 20.02
N ASN A 212 8.07 -14.11 21.31
CA ASN A 212 9.16 -14.73 22.05
C ASN A 212 9.31 -16.18 21.55
N ARG A 213 10.43 -16.48 20.89
CA ARG A 213 10.65 -17.74 20.14
C ARG A 213 10.54 -19.05 20.94
N GLN A 214 10.28 -19.00 22.25
CA GLN A 214 10.21 -20.17 23.13
C GLN A 214 8.81 -20.78 23.30
N HIS A 215 7.73 -20.14 22.84
CA HIS A 215 6.38 -20.71 22.93
C HIS A 215 5.69 -20.79 21.56
N ARG A 216 6.06 -21.81 20.76
CA ARG A 216 5.16 -22.35 19.73
C ARG A 216 4.25 -23.41 20.38
N GLN A 217 3.39 -22.97 21.27
CA GLN A 217 2.15 -23.67 21.57
C GLN A 217 1.05 -22.63 21.45
N SER A 218 0.07 -22.91 20.59
CA SER A 218 -1.08 -22.05 20.37
C SER A 218 -1.78 -21.78 21.70
N SER A 219 -1.52 -20.64 22.32
CA SER A 219 -2.43 -20.06 23.29
C SER A 219 -3.50 -19.30 22.52
N ALA A 220 -4.73 -19.77 22.66
CA ALA A 220 -5.88 -19.00 22.25
C ALA A 220 -5.93 -17.69 23.07
N LYS A 221 -6.07 -16.56 22.37
CA LYS A 221 -6.49 -15.25 22.89
C LYS A 221 -5.52 -14.59 23.87
N ASP A 222 -4.43 -14.03 23.35
CA ASP A 222 -3.92 -12.80 23.92
C ASP A 222 -4.94 -11.69 23.61
N SER A 223 -5.18 -10.82 24.59
CA SER A 223 -6.15 -9.72 24.46
C SER A 223 -5.90 -8.95 23.16
N PRO A 224 -6.93 -8.48 22.44
CA PRO A 224 -6.71 -7.72 21.22
C PRO A 224 -5.79 -6.55 21.56
N CYS A 225 -4.58 -6.54 20.98
CA CYS A 225 -3.68 -5.41 21.11
C CYS A 225 -4.49 -4.18 20.69
N PRO A 226 -4.56 -3.13 21.53
CA PRO A 226 -5.35 -1.96 21.19
C PRO A 226 -4.80 -1.36 19.90
N TYR A 227 -5.71 -1.04 18.98
CA TYR A 227 -5.33 -0.36 17.75
C TYR A 227 -4.69 0.97 18.06
N VAL A 228 -3.63 1.27 17.30
CA VAL A 228 -3.05 2.61 17.17
C VAL A 228 -3.46 3.19 15.83
N TYR A 229 -3.74 4.50 15.84
CA TYR A 229 -4.20 5.23 14.67
C TYR A 229 -3.10 6.21 14.28
N LEU A 230 -2.76 6.20 13.01
CA LEU A 230 -1.62 6.95 12.48
C LEU A 230 -2.08 7.80 11.31
N LYS A 231 -1.43 8.94 11.15
CA LYS A 231 -1.42 9.68 9.89
C LYS A 231 0.00 9.87 9.42
N ILE A 232 0.19 9.75 8.12
CA ILE A 232 1.49 9.83 7.46
C ILE A 232 1.35 10.78 6.27
N LYS A 233 2.14 11.85 6.26
CA LYS A 233 2.19 12.77 5.12
C LYS A 233 3.04 12.17 4.00
N ILE A 234 2.43 11.95 2.84
CA ILE A 234 3.15 11.46 1.66
C ILE A 234 3.51 12.64 0.76
N ASN A 235 4.75 13.09 0.88
CA ASN A 235 5.32 14.05 -0.06
C ASN A 235 5.80 13.30 -1.31
N GLU A 236 5.39 13.75 -2.48
CA GLU A 236 5.94 13.26 -3.75
C GLU A 236 7.39 13.79 -3.90
N ASN A 237 8.34 13.16 -3.22
CA ASN A 237 9.76 13.41 -3.51
C ASN A 237 10.07 12.72 -4.84
N THR A 238 10.37 13.50 -5.87
CA THR A 238 10.59 13.09 -7.26
C THR A 238 11.84 12.22 -7.49
N ASN A 239 12.46 11.63 -6.46
CA ASN A 239 13.75 10.95 -6.55
C ASN A 239 13.77 9.52 -5.99
N ALA A 240 12.68 8.74 -6.14
CA ALA A 240 12.76 7.28 -6.03
C ALA A 240 13.20 6.69 -7.39
N ALA A 241 14.43 7.00 -7.79
CA ALA A 241 15.12 6.40 -8.93
C ALA A 241 16.61 6.31 -8.62
N ALA A 242 16.96 5.69 -7.49
CA ALA A 242 18.30 5.20 -7.23
C ALA A 242 18.22 4.08 -6.19
N SER A 243 19.06 3.06 -6.38
CA SER A 243 19.29 1.90 -5.52
C SER A 243 18.25 0.76 -5.53
N TYR A 244 18.19 0.03 -6.64
CA TYR A 244 18.16 -1.45 -6.59
C TYR A 244 19.05 -2.01 -7.70
N HIS A 245 20.35 -1.86 -7.51
CA HIS A 245 21.37 -2.69 -8.12
C HIS A 245 22.45 -2.88 -7.06
N GLU A 246 22.43 -4.05 -6.42
CA GLU A 246 23.59 -4.87 -6.06
C GLU A 246 23.09 -6.25 -5.65
#